data_AF-A0A2J8WB76-F1
#
_entry.id   AF-A0A2J8WB76-F1
#
_cell.length_a   1.000
_cell.length_b   1.000
_cell.length_c   1.000
_cell.angle_alpha   90.00
_cell.angle_beta   90.00
_cell.angle_gamma   90.00
#
_symmetry.space_group_name_H-M   'P 1'
#
loop_
_entity.id
_entity.type
_entity.pdbx_description
1 polymer ?
#
loop_
_entity_poly.entity_id
_entity_poly.type
_entity_poly.pdbx_seq_one_letter_code
_entity_poly.pdbx_strand_id
1 'polypeptide(L)'
;MAGQRVLLLVGFLLPGVLLSEAAKILTISTVGGSHYLLMDRVSQILQDHGHNVTMLNHKRGPFMPDFKKEEKSYQIISWLAPEDHQREFKKSFDFFLEETLGGRGKFENLLNVLEYLALQCSHFLRRKDIMDSLKNENFDMVIVETFDYCPFLIAEKLGKPFVAILSTSFGSLEFGLPIPLSYVPVFRSLLTDHMDFWGRVKNFLMFFSFCRRQWHMQSTFDNTIKEHFTEGSRPVLSHLLLKAELWFINSDFAFDFARPLLPNTVYVGGLMEKPIKPVPQDLENFIAKFGDSGFVLVTLGSMVNTCQNPEIFKEMNNAFAHLPQGVIWKCQCSHWPKDVHLAANVKIVDWLPQSDLLDTSPRQWLPASFCAPTRSAPHSGWWAGLTTSSRQGGQCTSSLMSSSSPGMSSTCSTFLYFCWGSLWGLYGFVGSCWAWLSGGCVGPER
;
A
#
# COMPACT_ATOMS: atom_id res chain seq x y z
N MET A 1 1.05 -62.97 11.03
CA MET A 1 0.18 -61.82 11.42
C MET A 1 0.94 -60.62 11.97
N ALA A 2 2.13 -60.76 12.57
CA ALA A 2 2.92 -59.60 13.07
C ALA A 2 3.53 -58.74 11.94
N GLY A 3 4.09 -59.35 10.88
CA GLY A 3 4.72 -58.61 9.78
C GLY A 3 3.78 -57.70 8.97
N GLN A 4 2.51 -58.10 8.85
CA GLN A 4 1.49 -57.32 8.13
C GLN A 4 1.03 -56.09 8.90
N ARG A 5 1.09 -56.13 10.25
CA ARG A 5 0.82 -54.96 11.11
C ARG A 5 1.99 -53.96 11.12
N VAL A 6 3.23 -54.43 10.98
CA VAL A 6 4.41 -53.56 10.87
C VAL A 6 4.44 -52.83 9.52
N LEU A 7 4.11 -53.51 8.41
CA LEU A 7 3.99 -52.88 7.08
C LEU A 7 2.87 -51.82 7.03
N LEU A 8 1.74 -52.06 7.71
CA LEU A 8 0.67 -51.07 7.83
C LEU A 8 1.05 -49.86 8.71
N LEU A 9 1.85 -50.06 9.76
CA LEU A 9 2.38 -48.97 10.59
C LEU A 9 3.43 -48.13 9.85
N VAL A 10 4.32 -48.76 9.07
CA VAL A 10 5.28 -48.05 8.21
C VAL A 10 4.55 -47.28 7.10
N GLY A 11 3.49 -47.85 6.52
CA GLY A 11 2.62 -47.17 5.55
C GLY A 11 1.81 -46.00 6.12
N PHE A 12 1.49 -46.02 7.42
CA PHE A 12 0.81 -44.91 8.12
C PHE A 12 1.77 -43.84 8.65
N LEU A 13 3.07 -44.14 8.80
CA LEU A 13 4.11 -43.19 9.22
C LEU A 13 4.83 -42.53 8.03
N LEU A 14 4.77 -43.13 6.84
CA LEU A 14 5.29 -42.55 5.59
C LEU A 14 4.62 -41.24 5.11
N PRO A 15 3.33 -40.94 5.38
CA PRO A 15 2.77 -39.63 5.03
C PRO A 15 3.33 -38.48 5.87
N GLY A 16 3.89 -38.79 7.05
CA GLY A 16 4.55 -37.81 7.94
C GLY A 16 5.98 -37.46 7.54
N VAL A 17 6.54 -38.18 6.56
CA VAL A 17 7.83 -37.88 5.90
C VAL A 17 7.58 -37.45 4.45
N LEU A 18 6.46 -36.76 4.21
CA LEU A 18 6.42 -35.80 3.10
C LEU A 18 7.50 -34.78 3.42
N LEU A 19 8.69 -34.96 2.84
CA LEU A 19 9.63 -33.89 2.59
C LEU A 19 8.77 -32.73 2.09
N SER A 20 8.59 -31.70 2.93
CA SER A 20 7.93 -30.48 2.49
C SER A 20 8.78 -29.98 1.32
N GLU A 21 8.30 -30.19 0.09
CA GLU A 21 9.02 -29.74 -1.09
C GLU A 21 9.08 -28.22 -1.02
N ALA A 22 10.28 -27.72 -0.70
CA ALA A 22 10.56 -26.31 -0.66
C ALA A 22 10.51 -25.77 -2.09
N ALA A 23 9.34 -25.24 -2.49
CA ALA A 23 9.22 -24.57 -3.78
C ALA A 23 10.26 -23.45 -3.90
N LYS A 24 10.85 -23.33 -5.09
CA LYS A 24 11.80 -22.26 -5.43
C LYS A 24 11.03 -21.09 -6.03
N ILE A 25 10.94 -20.01 -5.27
CA ILE A 25 10.05 -18.88 -5.56
C ILE A 25 10.87 -17.63 -5.87
N LEU A 26 10.58 -17.00 -7.01
CA LEU A 26 11.12 -15.69 -7.37
C LEU A 26 10.13 -14.60 -6.97
N THR A 27 10.50 -13.69 -6.08
CA THR A 27 9.72 -12.48 -5.79
C THR A 27 10.31 -11.29 -6.56
N ILE A 28 9.46 -10.45 -7.16
CA ILE A 28 9.91 -9.32 -7.98
C ILE A 28 9.40 -8.00 -7.41
N SER A 29 10.31 -7.06 -7.16
CA SER A 29 9.99 -5.66 -6.85
C SER A 29 10.79 -4.71 -7.73
N THR A 30 10.10 -4.00 -8.62
CA THR A 30 10.71 -3.06 -9.58
C THR A 30 10.84 -1.64 -9.04
N VAL A 31 10.23 -1.35 -7.88
CA VAL A 31 10.13 -0.02 -7.30
C VAL A 31 10.50 -0.04 -5.81
N GLY A 32 11.18 1.02 -5.35
CA GLY A 32 11.60 1.17 -3.96
C GLY A 32 10.48 1.60 -3.00
N GLY A 33 10.85 1.92 -1.76
CA GLY A 33 9.91 2.44 -0.76
C GLY A 33 8.96 1.36 -0.22
N SER A 34 7.66 1.70 -0.10
CA SER A 34 6.64 0.79 0.45
C SER A 34 6.43 -0.49 -0.37
N HIS A 35 6.59 -0.41 -1.68
CA HIS A 35 6.50 -1.54 -2.62
C HIS A 35 7.59 -2.59 -2.34
N TYR A 36 8.84 -2.14 -2.21
CA TYR A 36 9.94 -2.99 -1.77
C TYR A 36 9.67 -3.59 -0.38
N LEU A 37 9.19 -2.81 0.59
CA LEU A 37 8.91 -3.31 1.94
C LEU A 37 7.84 -4.40 1.96
N LEU A 38 6.80 -4.27 1.14
CA LEU A 38 5.76 -5.30 0.98
C LEU A 38 6.37 -6.59 0.43
N MET A 39 7.12 -6.50 -0.67
CA MET A 39 7.71 -7.69 -1.29
C MET A 39 8.83 -8.31 -0.45
N ASP A 40 9.58 -7.51 0.31
CA ASP A 40 10.55 -7.96 1.31
C ASP A 40 9.86 -8.77 2.41
N ARG A 41 8.71 -8.28 2.91
CA ARG A 41 7.91 -8.98 3.91
C ARG A 41 7.32 -10.28 3.37
N VAL A 42 6.78 -10.27 2.15
CA VAL A 42 6.29 -11.48 1.47
C VAL A 42 7.41 -12.51 1.32
N SER A 43 8.60 -12.07 0.89
CA SER A 43 9.77 -12.95 0.74
C SER A 43 10.19 -13.58 2.06
N GLN A 44 10.20 -12.80 3.15
CA GLN A 44 10.51 -13.31 4.48
C GLN A 44 9.47 -14.34 4.95
N ILE A 45 8.17 -14.07 4.78
CA ILE A 45 7.10 -15.01 5.17
C ILE A 45 7.28 -16.34 4.44
N LEU A 46 7.53 -16.32 3.13
CA LEU A 46 7.73 -17.54 2.35
C LEU A 46 8.98 -18.31 2.79
N GLN A 47 10.06 -17.60 3.06
CA GLN A 47 11.31 -18.19 3.56
C GLN A 47 11.12 -18.83 4.95
N ASP A 48 10.38 -18.17 5.85
CA ASP A 48 10.04 -18.68 7.19
C ASP A 48 9.17 -19.95 7.13
N HIS A 49 8.39 -20.11 6.07
CA HIS A 49 7.56 -21.30 5.82
C HIS A 49 8.30 -22.39 5.02
N GLY A 50 9.63 -22.27 4.86
CA GLY A 50 10.48 -23.33 4.33
C GLY A 50 10.66 -23.32 2.81
N HIS A 51 10.21 -22.29 2.10
CA HIS A 51 10.48 -22.15 0.66
C HIS A 51 11.89 -21.61 0.39
N ASN A 52 12.43 -21.90 -0.80
CA ASN A 52 13.68 -21.30 -1.26
C ASN A 52 13.37 -20.01 -2.02
N VAL A 53 13.64 -18.86 -1.42
CA VAL A 53 13.23 -17.57 -1.97
C VAL A 53 14.42 -16.83 -2.57
N THR A 54 14.20 -16.29 -3.77
CA THR A 54 15.08 -15.30 -4.38
C THR A 54 14.27 -14.03 -4.66
N MET A 55 14.73 -12.89 -4.19
CA MET A 55 14.12 -11.59 -4.48
C MET A 55 14.91 -10.86 -5.56
N LEU A 56 14.26 -10.58 -6.69
CA LEU A 56 14.75 -9.65 -7.69
C LEU A 56 14.30 -8.24 -7.31
N ASN A 57 15.26 -7.34 -7.09
CA ASN A 57 14.95 -5.95 -6.80
C ASN A 57 15.73 -4.95 -7.67
N HIS A 58 15.11 -3.80 -7.91
CA HIS A 58 15.84 -2.63 -8.38
C HIS A 58 16.65 -2.06 -7.20
N LYS A 59 17.98 -2.08 -7.32
CA LYS A 59 18.91 -1.72 -6.25
C LYS A 59 18.64 -0.28 -5.82
N ARG A 60 18.36 -0.10 -4.52
CA ARG A 60 18.33 1.17 -3.75
C ARG A 60 18.27 2.44 -4.60
N GLY A 61 17.10 2.72 -5.19
CA GLY A 61 16.83 4.03 -5.77
C GLY A 61 16.84 5.14 -4.71
N PRO A 62 16.82 6.42 -5.12
CA PRO A 62 17.00 7.60 -4.26
C PRO A 62 15.94 7.79 -3.14
N PHE A 63 14.96 6.90 -3.04
CA PHE A 63 13.83 6.97 -2.10
C PHE A 63 14.02 6.14 -0.81
N MET A 64 15.20 5.54 -0.59
CA MET A 64 15.50 4.83 0.65
C MET A 64 16.83 5.30 1.25
N PRO A 65 16.82 6.13 2.32
CA PRO A 65 17.97 6.24 3.20
C PRO A 65 18.21 4.90 3.92
N ASP A 66 19.47 4.66 4.32
CA ASP A 66 19.99 3.38 4.82
C ASP A 66 19.10 2.70 5.88
N PHE A 67 18.32 1.71 5.47
CA PHE A 67 17.89 0.67 6.40
C PHE A 67 19.11 -0.21 6.70
N LYS A 68 19.37 -0.44 7.99
CA LYS A 68 20.46 -1.32 8.46
C LYS A 68 20.46 -2.62 7.65
N LYS A 69 21.64 -3.02 7.17
CA LYS A 69 21.87 -4.35 6.58
C LYS A 69 21.59 -5.39 7.67
N GLU A 70 20.32 -5.76 7.83
CA GLU A 70 19.98 -7.03 8.45
C GLU A 70 20.32 -8.13 7.42
N GLU A 71 21.02 -9.15 7.88
CA GLU A 71 21.32 -10.32 7.07
C GLU A 71 19.98 -10.98 6.70
N LYS A 72 19.71 -11.04 5.40
CA LYS A 72 18.44 -11.58 4.90
C LYS A 72 18.57 -13.09 4.80
N SER A 73 17.52 -13.77 5.23
CA SER A 73 17.44 -15.24 5.22
C SER A 73 17.27 -15.84 3.82
N TYR A 74 17.04 -15.01 2.80
CA TYR A 74 16.82 -15.37 1.41
C TYR A 74 17.78 -14.62 0.47
N GLN A 75 17.93 -15.13 -0.75
CA GLN A 75 18.84 -14.54 -1.74
C GLN A 75 18.27 -13.27 -2.36
N ILE A 76 19.11 -12.27 -2.63
CA ILE A 76 18.71 -11.02 -3.28
C ILE A 76 19.55 -10.80 -4.53
N ILE A 77 18.87 -10.66 -5.68
CA ILE A 77 19.45 -10.25 -6.95
C ILE A 77 19.08 -8.78 -7.17
N SER A 78 20.08 -7.92 -7.07
CA SER A 78 19.91 -6.48 -7.26
C SER A 78 20.46 -6.03 -8.61
N TRP A 79 19.68 -5.20 -9.31
CA TRP A 79 20.10 -4.59 -10.58
C TRP A 79 19.86 -3.08 -10.59
N LEU A 80 20.61 -2.35 -11.42
CA LEU A 80 20.46 -0.91 -11.59
C LEU A 80 20.23 -0.57 -13.06
N ALA A 81 19.34 0.39 -13.29
CA ALA A 81 19.22 1.05 -14.58
C ALA A 81 20.42 2.00 -14.80
N PRO A 82 20.68 2.43 -16.04
CA PRO A 82 21.66 3.47 -16.33
C PRO A 82 21.44 4.73 -15.46
N GLU A 83 22.53 5.41 -15.06
CA GLU A 83 22.46 6.55 -14.13
C GLU A 83 21.67 7.75 -14.69
N ASP A 84 21.80 7.98 -15.99
CA ASP A 84 21.03 8.98 -16.73
C ASP A 84 19.54 8.67 -16.65
N HIS A 85 19.14 7.41 -16.87
CA HIS A 85 17.75 6.98 -16.73
C HIS A 85 17.24 7.18 -15.30
N GLN A 86 18.00 6.77 -14.29
CA GLN A 86 17.61 6.96 -12.88
C GLN A 86 17.39 8.44 -12.54
N ARG A 87 18.25 9.34 -13.04
CA ARG A 87 18.13 10.77 -12.83
C ARG A 87 16.88 11.35 -13.48
N GLU A 88 16.60 11.01 -14.73
CA GLU A 88 15.42 11.52 -15.44
C GLU A 88 14.13 10.93 -14.87
N PHE A 89 14.11 9.64 -14.51
CA PHE A 89 12.99 9.03 -13.80
C PHE A 89 12.71 9.74 -12.48
N LYS A 90 13.75 10.00 -11.67
CA LYS A 90 13.61 10.72 -10.40
C LYS A 90 12.98 12.10 -10.61
N LYS A 91 13.48 12.89 -11.57
CA LYS A 91 12.92 14.22 -11.88
C LYS A 91 11.45 14.13 -12.31
N SER A 92 11.12 13.18 -13.19
CA SER A 92 9.75 12.98 -13.65
C SER A 92 8.82 12.56 -12.52
N PHE A 93 9.29 11.69 -11.63
CA PHE A 93 8.54 11.24 -10.47
C PHE A 93 8.35 12.34 -9.43
N ASP A 94 9.39 13.12 -9.13
CA ASP A 94 9.31 14.27 -8.21
C ASP A 94 8.32 15.32 -8.74
N PHE A 95 8.38 15.65 -10.04
CA PHE A 95 7.43 16.54 -10.69
C PHE A 95 6.00 16.01 -10.64
N PHE A 96 5.81 14.72 -10.94
CA PHE A 96 4.51 14.06 -10.85
C PHE A 96 3.95 14.15 -9.42
N LEU A 97 4.79 13.91 -8.42
CA LEU A 97 4.41 13.99 -7.03
C LEU A 97 4.02 15.42 -6.65
N GLU A 98 4.87 16.41 -6.95
CA GLU A 98 4.61 17.82 -6.66
C GLU A 98 3.29 18.30 -7.26
N GLU A 99 3.04 18.01 -8.54
CA GLU A 99 1.79 18.40 -9.20
C GLU A 99 0.58 17.70 -8.58
N THR A 100 0.70 16.43 -8.25
CA THR A 100 -0.38 15.66 -7.59
C THR A 100 -0.70 16.25 -6.23
N LEU A 101 0.33 16.59 -5.45
CA LEU A 101 0.20 17.21 -4.14
C LEU A 101 -0.39 18.62 -4.20
N GLY A 102 -0.02 19.39 -5.22
CA GLY A 102 -0.61 20.70 -5.50
C GLY A 102 -2.03 20.65 -6.07
N GLY A 103 -2.61 19.46 -6.27
CA GLY A 103 -3.95 19.28 -6.86
C GLY A 103 -3.99 19.57 -8.36
N ARG A 104 -2.83 19.75 -8.99
CA ARG A 104 -2.65 19.99 -10.43
C ARG A 104 -2.30 18.73 -11.20
N GLY A 105 -2.29 17.57 -10.53
CA GLY A 105 -1.91 16.28 -11.11
C GLY A 105 -2.73 15.93 -12.35
N LYS A 106 -2.05 15.79 -13.49
CA LYS A 106 -2.66 15.42 -14.78
C LYS A 106 -2.40 13.96 -15.12
N PHE A 107 -3.31 13.33 -15.86
CA PHE A 107 -3.16 11.92 -16.25
C PHE A 107 -1.91 11.71 -17.11
N GLU A 108 -1.53 12.71 -17.91
CA GLU A 108 -0.33 12.74 -18.72
C GLU A 108 0.95 12.64 -17.86
N ASN A 109 0.97 13.26 -16.67
CA ASN A 109 2.11 13.14 -15.76
C ASN A 109 2.27 11.69 -15.27
N LEU A 110 1.17 10.98 -15.04
CA LEU A 110 1.20 9.55 -14.70
C LEU A 110 1.69 8.70 -15.88
N LEU A 111 1.25 9.00 -17.10
CA LEU A 111 1.72 8.31 -18.30
C LEU A 111 3.23 8.48 -18.49
N ASN A 112 3.78 9.69 -18.29
CA ASN A 112 5.22 9.91 -18.35
C ASN A 112 5.98 9.03 -17.35
N VAL A 113 5.51 8.93 -16.10
CA VAL A 113 6.12 8.05 -15.08
C VAL A 113 6.07 6.58 -15.54
N LEU A 114 4.95 6.13 -16.10
CA LEU A 114 4.82 4.76 -16.64
C LEU A 114 5.72 4.51 -17.86
N GLU A 115 5.91 5.49 -18.73
CA GLU A 115 6.83 5.39 -19.86
C GLU A 115 8.28 5.22 -19.39
N TYR A 116 8.70 5.95 -18.35
CA TYR A 116 10.00 5.73 -17.72
C TYR A 116 10.10 4.33 -17.10
N LEU A 117 9.06 3.84 -16.43
CA LEU A 117 9.04 2.46 -15.90
C LEU A 117 9.10 1.42 -17.03
N ALA A 118 8.45 1.67 -18.17
CA ALA A 118 8.53 0.82 -19.35
C ALA A 118 9.94 0.80 -19.95
N LEU A 119 10.61 1.96 -20.01
CA LEU A 119 12.00 2.07 -20.44
C LEU A 119 12.95 1.39 -19.46
N GLN A 120 12.72 1.54 -18.14
CA GLN A 120 13.44 0.81 -17.10
C GLN A 120 13.31 -0.70 -17.32
N CYS A 121 12.09 -1.17 -17.63
CA CYS A 121 11.86 -2.56 -17.97
C CYS A 121 12.63 -3.02 -19.21
N SER A 122 12.69 -2.19 -20.27
CA SER A 122 13.50 -2.51 -21.46
C SER A 122 14.99 -2.63 -21.11
N HIS A 123 15.53 -1.72 -20.28
CA HIS A 123 16.91 -1.83 -19.79
C HIS A 123 17.15 -3.13 -19.02
N PHE A 124 16.20 -3.56 -18.19
CA PHE A 124 16.28 -4.83 -17.47
C PHE A 124 16.26 -6.03 -18.42
N LEU A 125 15.28 -6.11 -19.32
CA LEU A 125 15.12 -7.25 -20.23
C LEU A 125 16.30 -7.40 -21.19
N ARG A 126 17.05 -6.32 -21.46
CA ARG A 126 18.29 -6.35 -22.24
C ARG A 126 19.47 -7.01 -21.48
N ARG A 127 19.43 -7.09 -20.15
CA ARG A 127 20.46 -7.72 -19.30
C ARG A 127 20.40 -9.23 -19.37
N LYS A 128 20.97 -9.79 -20.45
CA LYS A 128 21.06 -11.24 -20.68
C LYS A 128 21.76 -11.97 -19.53
N ASP A 129 22.77 -11.37 -18.92
CA ASP A 129 23.49 -11.94 -17.77
C ASP A 129 22.55 -12.25 -16.59
N ILE A 130 21.58 -11.36 -16.31
CA ILE A 130 20.60 -11.57 -15.24
C ILE A 130 19.45 -12.45 -15.74
N MET A 131 18.91 -12.17 -16.93
CA MET A 131 17.77 -12.93 -17.46
C MET A 131 18.10 -14.41 -17.71
N ASP A 132 19.30 -14.71 -18.18
CA ASP A 132 19.75 -16.09 -18.40
C ASP A 132 20.04 -16.78 -17.06
N SER A 133 20.60 -16.06 -16.08
CA SER A 133 20.72 -16.56 -14.69
C SER A 133 19.35 -16.92 -14.12
N LEU A 134 18.35 -16.02 -14.19
CA LEU A 134 17.00 -16.29 -13.68
C LEU A 134 16.32 -17.48 -14.37
N LYS A 135 16.56 -17.68 -15.67
CA LYS A 135 16.07 -18.86 -16.39
C LYS A 135 16.75 -20.15 -15.92
N ASN A 136 18.07 -20.11 -15.75
CA ASN A 136 18.86 -21.27 -15.33
C ASN A 136 18.56 -21.70 -13.89
N GLU A 137 18.15 -20.77 -13.02
CA GLU A 137 17.71 -21.08 -11.66
C GLU A 137 16.44 -21.97 -11.64
N ASN A 138 15.65 -21.99 -12.72
CA ASN A 138 14.46 -22.84 -12.88
C ASN A 138 13.46 -22.75 -11.72
N PHE A 139 13.00 -21.54 -11.40
CA PHE A 139 11.97 -21.29 -10.38
C PHE A 139 10.67 -22.06 -10.66
N ASP A 140 9.96 -22.47 -9.62
CA ASP A 140 8.65 -23.14 -9.73
C ASP A 140 7.54 -22.15 -10.04
N MET A 141 7.62 -20.95 -9.44
CA MET A 141 6.67 -19.86 -9.64
C MET A 141 7.30 -18.49 -9.40
N VAL A 142 6.62 -17.45 -9.87
CA VAL A 142 7.00 -16.05 -9.67
C VAL A 142 5.92 -15.33 -8.88
N ILE A 143 6.29 -14.48 -7.93
CA ILE A 143 5.38 -13.58 -7.24
C ILE A 143 5.68 -12.15 -7.69
N VAL A 144 4.66 -11.51 -8.26
CA VAL A 144 4.76 -10.19 -8.89
C VAL A 144 3.91 -9.17 -8.15
N GLU A 145 4.45 -7.97 -7.97
CA GLU A 145 3.68 -6.84 -7.44
C GLU A 145 3.08 -6.00 -8.57
N THR A 146 1.82 -5.56 -8.42
CA THR A 146 1.07 -4.91 -9.50
C THR A 146 1.15 -3.38 -9.46
N PHE A 147 2.35 -2.83 -9.26
CA PHE A 147 2.57 -1.38 -9.38
C PHE A 147 2.79 -0.95 -10.83
N ASP A 148 3.56 -1.75 -11.58
CA ASP A 148 3.81 -1.57 -13.01
C ASP A 148 3.67 -2.92 -13.74
N TYR A 149 3.84 -2.92 -15.07
CA TYR A 149 3.63 -4.11 -15.90
C TYR A 149 4.90 -4.94 -16.12
N CYS A 150 6.07 -4.48 -15.70
CA CYS A 150 7.34 -5.14 -15.95
C CYS A 150 7.46 -6.52 -15.27
N PRO A 151 7.10 -6.70 -13.98
CA PRO A 151 7.13 -8.01 -13.34
C PRO A 151 6.38 -9.10 -14.12
N PHE A 152 5.24 -8.75 -14.73
CA PHE A 152 4.47 -9.66 -15.57
C PHE A 152 5.21 -10.04 -16.84
N LEU A 153 5.85 -9.09 -17.51
CA LEU A 153 6.66 -9.36 -18.69
C LEU A 153 7.87 -10.24 -18.37
N ILE A 154 8.47 -10.07 -17.18
CA ILE A 154 9.55 -10.94 -16.71
C ILE A 154 9.03 -12.36 -16.49
N ALA A 155 7.89 -12.53 -15.82
CA ALA A 155 7.28 -13.84 -15.62
C ALA A 155 6.95 -14.54 -16.95
N GLU A 156 6.38 -13.82 -17.93
CA GLU A 156 6.12 -14.33 -19.28
C GLU A 156 7.42 -14.75 -19.98
N LYS A 157 8.51 -13.99 -19.82
CA LYS A 157 9.83 -14.33 -20.39
C LYS A 157 10.48 -15.55 -19.77
N LEU A 158 10.21 -15.81 -18.50
CA LEU A 158 10.66 -17.01 -17.79
C LEU A 158 9.79 -18.22 -18.13
N GLY A 159 8.58 -18.00 -18.67
CA GLY A 159 7.63 -19.06 -18.97
C GLY A 159 7.12 -19.77 -17.71
N LYS A 160 7.00 -19.04 -16.60
CA LYS A 160 6.63 -19.57 -15.28
C LYS A 160 5.25 -19.07 -14.85
N PRO A 161 4.45 -19.89 -14.14
CA PRO A 161 3.21 -19.43 -13.52
C PRO A 161 3.53 -18.35 -12.50
N PHE A 162 2.60 -17.41 -12.31
CA PHE A 162 2.80 -16.32 -11.35
C PHE A 162 1.57 -16.03 -10.51
N VAL A 163 1.86 -15.55 -9.30
CA VAL A 163 0.90 -15.00 -8.35
C VAL A 163 1.08 -13.50 -8.27
N ALA A 164 0.00 -12.75 -8.38
CA ALA A 164 0.02 -11.30 -8.41
C ALA A 164 -0.42 -10.72 -7.06
N ILE A 165 0.31 -9.72 -6.57
CA ILE A 165 0.00 -8.99 -5.35
C ILE A 165 -0.40 -7.57 -5.70
N LEU A 166 -1.64 -7.23 -5.39
CA LEU A 166 -2.13 -5.86 -5.41
C LEU A 166 -1.79 -5.19 -4.09
N SER A 167 -0.90 -4.19 -4.13
CA SER A 167 -0.40 -3.50 -2.93
C SER A 167 -1.45 -2.64 -2.20
N THR A 168 -2.62 -2.42 -2.81
CA THR A 168 -3.68 -1.52 -2.35
C THR A 168 -5.08 -2.14 -2.60
N SER A 169 -6.14 -1.43 -2.25
CA SER A 169 -7.53 -1.81 -2.58
C SER A 169 -7.80 -1.81 -4.09
N PHE A 170 -8.97 -2.31 -4.47
CA PHE A 170 -9.38 -2.31 -5.88
C PHE A 170 -9.52 -0.90 -6.47
N GLY A 171 -9.23 -0.77 -7.77
CA GLY A 171 -9.51 0.46 -8.54
C GLY A 171 -8.33 1.04 -9.33
N SER A 172 -7.11 0.54 -9.12
CA SER A 172 -5.91 1.05 -9.81
C SER A 172 -5.73 0.45 -11.22
N LEU A 173 -6.12 -0.80 -11.43
CA LEU A 173 -6.05 -1.49 -12.72
C LEU A 173 -7.26 -2.43 -12.90
N GLU A 174 -7.54 -2.83 -14.14
CA GLU A 174 -8.49 -3.90 -14.44
C GLU A 174 -7.79 -5.26 -14.40
N PHE A 175 -8.09 -6.04 -13.36
CA PHE A 175 -7.50 -7.36 -13.14
C PHE A 175 -8.39 -8.51 -13.64
N GLY A 176 -9.30 -8.24 -14.58
CA GLY A 176 -10.31 -9.22 -15.03
C GLY A 176 -11.43 -9.54 -14.05
N LEU A 177 -11.46 -8.84 -12.91
CA LEU A 177 -12.50 -9.02 -11.90
C LEU A 177 -13.81 -8.38 -12.34
N PRO A 178 -14.98 -9.00 -12.07
CA PRO A 178 -16.25 -8.39 -12.42
C PRO A 178 -16.42 -7.05 -11.68
N ILE A 179 -16.73 -5.99 -12.43
CA ILE A 179 -17.04 -4.66 -11.91
C ILE A 179 -18.53 -4.39 -12.13
N PRO A 180 -19.40 -4.77 -11.18
CA PRO A 180 -20.83 -4.55 -11.30
C PRO A 180 -21.16 -3.05 -11.11
N LEU A 181 -21.23 -2.33 -12.23
CA LEU A 181 -21.38 -0.87 -12.29
C LEU A 181 -22.69 -0.33 -11.68
N SER A 182 -23.64 -1.21 -11.38
CA SER A 182 -24.90 -0.82 -10.72
C SER A 182 -24.73 -0.48 -9.23
N TYR A 183 -23.70 -1.01 -8.56
CA TYR A 183 -23.47 -0.81 -7.12
C TYR A 183 -22.00 -0.71 -6.72
N VAL A 184 -21.03 -0.97 -7.62
CA VAL A 184 -19.61 -0.74 -7.35
C VAL A 184 -19.18 0.57 -8.02
N PRO A 185 -18.84 1.61 -7.24
CA PRO A 185 -18.28 2.85 -7.77
C PRO A 185 -16.99 2.61 -8.54
N VAL A 186 -16.90 3.19 -9.73
CA VAL A 186 -15.64 3.31 -10.49
C VAL A 186 -14.69 4.16 -9.67
N PHE A 187 -13.41 3.79 -9.67
CA PHE A 187 -12.36 4.50 -8.96
C PHE A 187 -12.38 6.00 -9.30
N ARG A 188 -12.37 6.85 -8.25
CA ARG A 188 -12.50 8.33 -8.31
C ARG A 188 -13.85 8.87 -8.81
N SER A 189 -14.91 8.09 -8.81
CA SER A 189 -16.26 8.60 -9.10
C SER A 189 -16.87 9.48 -8.01
N LEU A 190 -16.32 9.40 -6.79
CA LEU A 190 -16.87 9.97 -5.56
C LEU A 190 -18.30 9.48 -5.27
N LEU A 191 -18.68 8.35 -5.87
CA LEU A 191 -19.95 7.67 -5.61
C LEU A 191 -19.79 6.67 -4.47
N THR A 192 -20.93 6.19 -3.97
CA THR A 192 -21.05 5.14 -2.95
C THR A 192 -21.68 3.89 -3.54
N ASP A 193 -21.74 2.81 -2.75
CA ASP A 193 -22.53 1.62 -3.06
C ASP A 193 -24.04 1.89 -3.13
N HIS A 194 -24.50 3.03 -2.62
CA HIS A 194 -25.88 3.49 -2.70
C HIS A 194 -26.03 4.58 -3.77
N MET A 195 -26.25 4.16 -5.01
CA MET A 195 -26.50 5.07 -6.15
C MET A 195 -27.98 5.09 -6.54
N ASP A 196 -28.49 6.28 -6.85
CA ASP A 196 -29.76 6.44 -7.56
C ASP A 196 -29.56 6.18 -9.07
N PHE A 197 -30.60 6.41 -9.88
CA PHE A 197 -30.51 6.19 -11.32
C PHE A 197 -29.38 7.02 -11.96
N TRP A 198 -29.29 8.31 -11.63
CA TRP A 198 -28.30 9.21 -12.21
C TRP A 198 -26.87 8.91 -11.73
N GLY A 199 -26.72 8.49 -10.47
CA GLY A 199 -25.47 7.96 -9.94
C GLY A 199 -24.99 6.75 -10.74
N ARG A 200 -25.88 5.80 -11.07
CA ARG A 200 -25.54 4.65 -11.92
C ARG A 200 -25.16 5.06 -13.34
N VAL A 201 -25.89 6.00 -13.94
CA VAL A 201 -25.54 6.53 -15.28
C VAL A 201 -24.17 7.18 -15.27
N LYS A 202 -23.89 8.03 -14.27
CA LYS A 202 -22.56 8.65 -14.07
C LYS A 202 -21.49 7.57 -13.91
N ASN A 203 -21.73 6.57 -13.07
CA ASN A 203 -20.79 5.47 -12.83
C ASN A 203 -20.45 4.71 -14.11
N PHE A 204 -21.47 4.39 -14.91
CA PHE A 204 -21.32 3.75 -16.21
C PHE A 204 -20.51 4.59 -17.20
N LEU A 205 -20.78 5.90 -17.32
CA LEU A 205 -20.00 6.78 -18.18
C LEU A 205 -18.54 6.91 -17.71
N MET A 206 -18.33 6.97 -16.40
CA MET A 206 -17.00 7.00 -15.81
C MET A 206 -16.22 5.70 -16.03
N PHE A 207 -16.90 4.57 -16.15
CA PHE A 207 -16.27 3.30 -16.49
C PHE A 207 -15.56 3.34 -17.86
N PHE A 208 -16.18 3.88 -18.91
CA PHE A 208 -15.50 4.03 -20.21
C PHE A 208 -14.25 4.91 -20.12
N SER A 209 -14.32 6.00 -19.34
CA SER A 209 -13.16 6.85 -19.08
C SER A 209 -12.05 6.10 -18.34
N PHE A 210 -12.42 5.16 -17.47
CA PHE A 210 -11.49 4.30 -16.75
C PHE A 210 -10.86 3.28 -17.69
N CYS A 211 -11.62 2.53 -18.48
CA CYS A 211 -11.09 1.58 -19.47
C CYS A 211 -10.15 2.26 -20.47
N ARG A 212 -10.50 3.45 -20.96
CA ARG A 212 -9.65 4.23 -21.86
C ARG A 212 -8.33 4.62 -21.20
N ARG A 213 -8.34 5.05 -19.93
CA ARG A 213 -7.12 5.34 -19.18
C ARG A 213 -6.27 4.09 -18.98
N GLN A 214 -6.89 2.95 -18.67
CA GLN A 214 -6.19 1.66 -18.54
C GLN A 214 -5.50 1.27 -19.85
N TRP A 215 -6.17 1.42 -20.99
CA TRP A 215 -5.57 1.21 -22.30
C TRP A 215 -4.33 2.10 -22.49
N HIS A 216 -4.45 3.41 -22.25
CA HIS A 216 -3.31 4.32 -22.39
C HIS A 216 -2.14 3.92 -21.49
N MET A 217 -2.40 3.54 -20.24
CA MET A 217 -1.37 3.04 -19.33
C MET A 217 -0.69 1.78 -19.87
N GLN A 218 -1.44 0.81 -20.39
CA GLN A 218 -0.87 -0.42 -20.97
C GLN A 218 -0.04 -0.10 -22.22
N SER A 219 -0.50 0.82 -23.07
CA SER A 219 0.20 1.17 -24.32
C SER A 219 1.59 1.78 -24.09
N THR A 220 1.88 2.33 -22.91
CA THR A 220 3.23 2.81 -22.56
C THR A 220 4.31 1.71 -22.64
N PHE A 221 3.91 0.43 -22.51
CA PHE A 221 4.82 -0.72 -22.58
C PHE A 221 4.89 -1.36 -23.98
N ASP A 222 4.11 -0.89 -24.97
CA ASP A 222 4.04 -1.51 -26.30
C ASP A 222 5.40 -1.56 -26.99
N ASN A 223 6.22 -0.51 -26.85
CA ASN A 223 7.55 -0.45 -27.43
C ASN A 223 8.49 -1.47 -26.76
N THR A 224 8.46 -1.57 -25.44
CA THR A 224 9.21 -2.58 -24.67
C THR A 224 8.80 -3.99 -25.07
N ILE A 225 7.51 -4.25 -25.25
CA ILE A 225 7.00 -5.55 -25.71
C ILE A 225 7.49 -5.85 -27.13
N LYS A 226 7.40 -4.88 -28.04
CA LYS A 226 7.86 -5.04 -29.44
C LYS A 226 9.35 -5.33 -29.54
N GLU A 227 10.16 -4.69 -28.70
CA GLU A 227 11.61 -4.85 -28.67
C GLU A 227 12.03 -6.22 -28.13
N HIS A 228 11.39 -6.67 -27.04
CA HIS A 228 11.87 -7.85 -26.31
C HIS A 228 11.16 -9.13 -26.69
N PHE A 229 9.96 -9.11 -27.28
CA PHE A 229 9.20 -10.30 -27.67
C PHE A 229 9.12 -10.48 -29.19
N THR A 230 9.23 -11.73 -29.66
CA THR A 230 9.11 -12.04 -31.09
C THR A 230 7.70 -11.75 -31.57
N GLU A 231 7.54 -11.37 -32.84
CA GLU A 231 6.28 -10.86 -33.38
C GLU A 231 5.08 -11.78 -33.15
N GLY A 232 5.26 -13.11 -33.27
CA GLY A 232 4.22 -14.11 -33.02
C GLY A 232 3.94 -14.43 -31.55
N SER A 233 4.77 -13.97 -30.62
CA SER A 233 4.66 -14.27 -29.17
C SER A 233 4.55 -13.01 -28.31
N ARG A 234 4.16 -11.86 -28.89
CA ARG A 234 4.01 -10.61 -28.13
C ARG A 234 2.83 -10.74 -27.15
N PRO A 235 3.06 -10.62 -25.84
CA PRO A 235 1.96 -10.64 -24.87
C PRO A 235 1.11 -9.37 -25.02
N VAL A 236 -0.20 -9.54 -24.85
CA VAL A 236 -1.14 -8.43 -24.64
C VAL A 236 -1.28 -8.25 -23.14
N LEU A 237 -0.97 -7.07 -22.60
CA LEU A 237 -0.93 -6.85 -21.15
C LEU A 237 -2.24 -7.17 -20.45
N SER A 238 -3.38 -6.77 -21.01
CA SER A 238 -4.70 -7.11 -20.46
C SER A 238 -4.93 -8.62 -20.34
N HIS A 239 -4.49 -9.41 -21.32
CA HIS A 239 -4.55 -10.88 -21.25
C HIS A 239 -3.53 -11.46 -20.28
N LEU A 240 -2.36 -10.84 -20.19
CA LEU A 240 -1.32 -11.28 -19.27
C LEU A 240 -1.80 -11.16 -17.81
N LEU A 241 -2.48 -10.08 -17.43
CA LEU A 241 -3.08 -9.95 -16.10
C LEU A 241 -4.06 -11.10 -15.77
N LEU A 242 -4.77 -11.64 -16.76
CA LEU A 242 -5.71 -12.76 -16.58
C LEU A 242 -5.00 -14.10 -16.34
N LYS A 243 -3.71 -14.23 -16.65
CA LYS A 243 -2.93 -15.47 -16.46
C LYS A 243 -2.48 -15.70 -15.02
N ALA A 244 -2.73 -14.77 -14.09
CA ALA A 244 -2.33 -14.96 -12.70
C ALA A 244 -3.04 -16.19 -12.09
N GLU A 245 -2.26 -17.11 -11.53
CA GLU A 245 -2.78 -18.30 -10.86
C GLU A 245 -3.53 -17.94 -9.58
N LEU A 246 -3.07 -16.88 -8.91
CA LEU A 246 -3.69 -16.33 -7.71
C LEU A 246 -3.48 -14.81 -7.65
N TRP A 247 -4.49 -14.13 -7.11
CA TRP A 247 -4.51 -12.71 -6.81
C TRP A 247 -4.54 -12.50 -5.31
N PHE A 248 -3.49 -11.92 -4.77
CA PHE A 248 -3.42 -11.45 -3.40
C PHE A 248 -3.76 -9.96 -3.34
N ILE A 249 -4.78 -9.61 -2.57
CA ILE A 249 -5.19 -8.22 -2.36
C ILE A 249 -4.71 -7.80 -0.98
N ASN A 250 -3.71 -6.91 -0.92
CA ASN A 250 -3.18 -6.36 0.33
C ASN A 250 -4.14 -5.31 0.91
N SER A 251 -5.36 -5.74 1.25
CA SER A 251 -6.44 -4.98 1.87
C SER A 251 -7.31 -5.94 2.68
N ASP A 252 -8.24 -5.41 3.46
CA ASP A 252 -9.33 -6.19 4.07
C ASP A 252 -10.65 -5.90 3.32
N PHE A 253 -11.52 -6.90 3.24
CA PHE A 253 -12.82 -6.78 2.58
C PHE A 253 -13.71 -5.72 3.25
N ALA A 254 -13.49 -5.43 4.54
CA ALA A 254 -14.22 -4.40 5.27
C ALA A 254 -13.96 -2.97 4.75
N PHE A 255 -12.84 -2.76 4.05
CA PHE A 255 -12.47 -1.46 3.48
C PHE A 255 -12.85 -1.30 2.00
N ASP A 256 -13.37 -2.37 1.38
CA ASP A 256 -13.77 -2.36 -0.02
C ASP A 256 -15.29 -2.30 -0.19
N PHE A 257 -15.73 -1.88 -1.37
CA PHE A 257 -17.11 -2.06 -1.78
C PHE A 257 -17.40 -3.55 -1.99
N ALA A 258 -18.56 -4.00 -1.51
CA ALA A 258 -19.01 -5.36 -1.73
C ALA A 258 -19.03 -5.67 -3.24
N ARG A 259 -18.29 -6.70 -3.65
CA ARG A 259 -18.17 -7.10 -5.06
C ARG A 259 -17.92 -8.60 -5.18
N PRO A 260 -18.30 -9.23 -6.30
CA PRO A 260 -17.94 -10.60 -6.57
C PRO A 260 -16.43 -10.74 -6.77
N LEU A 261 -15.86 -11.81 -6.22
CA LEU A 261 -14.46 -12.20 -6.40
C LEU A 261 -14.39 -13.46 -7.25
N LEU A 262 -13.28 -13.63 -7.97
CA LEU A 262 -12.97 -14.89 -8.62
C LEU A 262 -12.42 -15.88 -7.58
N PRO A 263 -12.54 -17.21 -7.79
CA PRO A 263 -12.03 -18.22 -6.85
C PRO A 263 -10.53 -18.10 -6.57
N ASN A 264 -9.77 -17.54 -7.51
CA ASN A 264 -8.34 -17.29 -7.38
C ASN A 264 -8.00 -15.92 -6.77
N THR A 265 -8.94 -15.24 -6.09
CA THR A 265 -8.69 -13.93 -5.46
C THR A 265 -8.84 -14.02 -3.94
N VAL A 266 -7.80 -13.65 -3.22
CA VAL A 266 -7.70 -13.77 -1.76
C VAL A 266 -7.24 -12.45 -1.15
N TYR A 267 -7.97 -11.98 -0.13
CA TYR A 267 -7.56 -10.85 0.69
C TYR A 267 -6.46 -11.29 1.68
N VAL A 268 -5.36 -10.54 1.69
CA VAL A 268 -4.20 -10.74 2.56
C VAL A 268 -3.82 -9.43 3.24
N GLY A 269 -4.81 -8.68 3.74
CA GLY A 269 -4.55 -7.49 4.54
C GLY A 269 -3.67 -7.79 5.76
N GLY A 270 -2.90 -6.80 6.22
CA GLY A 270 -2.07 -6.93 7.42
C GLY A 270 -0.71 -7.63 7.22
N LEU A 271 -0.26 -7.89 5.98
CA LEU A 271 1.05 -8.52 5.73
C LEU A 271 2.22 -7.80 6.40
N MET A 272 2.13 -6.48 6.50
CA MET A 272 3.16 -5.61 7.09
C MET A 272 3.16 -5.58 8.63
N GLU A 273 2.17 -6.22 9.27
CA GLU A 273 2.08 -6.28 10.72
C GLU A 273 3.24 -7.10 11.30
N LYS A 274 3.80 -6.58 12.39
CA LYS A 274 4.91 -7.18 13.14
C LYS A 274 4.54 -7.22 14.62
N PRO A 275 5.10 -8.17 15.39
CA PRO A 275 4.92 -8.18 16.83
C PRO A 275 5.34 -6.84 17.44
N ILE A 276 4.50 -6.32 18.33
CA ILE A 276 4.70 -5.04 19.01
C ILE A 276 6.03 -5.06 19.75
N LYS A 277 6.84 -4.02 19.57
CA LYS A 277 8.03 -3.77 20.37
C LYS A 277 7.75 -2.69 21.42
N PRO A 278 8.46 -2.70 22.55
CA PRO A 278 8.37 -1.61 23.52
C PRO A 278 8.69 -0.26 22.87
N VAL A 279 7.88 0.75 23.17
CA VAL A 279 8.10 2.12 22.68
C VAL A 279 9.38 2.68 23.32
N PRO A 280 10.24 3.37 22.55
CA PRO A 280 11.41 4.03 23.12
C PRO A 280 11.07 4.94 24.30
N GLN A 281 11.84 4.84 25.39
CA GLN A 281 11.56 5.57 26.65
C GLN A 281 11.46 7.08 26.45
N ASP A 282 12.20 7.65 25.49
CA ASP A 282 12.17 9.08 25.19
C ASP A 282 10.85 9.54 24.55
N LEU A 283 10.15 8.65 23.84
CA LEU A 283 8.81 8.89 23.30
C LEU A 283 7.76 8.70 24.39
N GLU A 284 7.87 7.65 25.20
CA GLU A 284 6.99 7.44 26.36
C GLU A 284 7.02 8.64 27.32
N ASN A 285 8.22 9.11 27.68
CA ASN A 285 8.41 10.26 28.56
C ASN A 285 7.85 11.54 27.96
N PHE A 286 7.87 11.68 26.63
CA PHE A 286 7.26 12.82 25.95
C PHE A 286 5.74 12.73 26.01
N ILE A 287 5.15 11.58 25.66
CA ILE A 287 3.70 11.33 25.69
C ILE A 287 3.15 11.54 27.10
N ALA A 288 3.86 11.05 28.12
CA ALA A 288 3.44 11.16 29.53
C ALA A 288 3.23 12.61 30.00
N LYS A 289 3.92 13.60 29.41
CA LYS A 289 3.77 15.02 29.77
C LYS A 289 2.39 15.58 29.46
N PHE A 290 1.66 14.97 28.53
CA PHE A 290 0.36 15.46 28.06
C PHE A 290 -0.81 14.71 28.69
N GLY A 291 -0.53 13.75 29.61
CA GLY A 291 -1.55 13.08 30.43
C GLY A 291 -2.75 12.60 29.62
N ASP A 292 -3.94 13.03 30.04
CA ASP A 292 -5.21 12.64 29.41
C ASP A 292 -5.48 13.30 28.05
N SER A 293 -4.78 14.40 27.73
CA SER A 293 -4.85 14.99 26.39
C SER A 293 -4.29 14.03 25.35
N GLY A 294 -3.30 13.22 25.72
CA GLY A 294 -2.70 12.22 24.82
C GLY A 294 -1.75 12.84 23.81
N PHE A 295 -1.58 12.15 22.67
CA PHE A 295 -0.63 12.56 21.63
C PHE A 295 -1.21 12.39 20.22
N VAL A 296 -0.65 13.12 19.28
CA VAL A 296 -0.97 13.06 17.84
C VAL A 296 0.27 12.56 17.11
N LEU A 297 0.08 11.54 16.26
CA LEU A 297 1.14 11.03 15.40
C LEU A 297 0.97 11.62 13.99
N VAL A 298 2.00 12.32 13.49
CA VAL A 298 1.99 12.94 12.16
C VAL A 298 3.05 12.28 11.30
N THR A 299 2.61 11.60 10.23
CA THR A 299 3.50 10.96 9.24
C THR A 299 2.98 11.18 7.84
N LEU A 300 3.87 11.43 6.87
CA LEU A 300 3.49 11.75 5.48
C LEU A 300 3.91 10.64 4.50
N GLY A 301 4.15 9.44 5.03
CA GLY A 301 4.59 8.28 4.27
C GLY A 301 6.06 8.33 3.86
N SER A 302 6.45 7.43 2.95
CA SER A 302 7.84 7.33 2.43
C SER A 302 8.08 8.19 1.19
N MET A 303 7.03 8.57 0.47
CA MET A 303 7.14 9.27 -0.81
C MET A 303 7.13 10.78 -0.65
N VAL A 304 6.46 11.29 0.38
CA VAL A 304 6.36 12.73 0.58
C VAL A 304 7.45 13.17 1.54
N ASN A 305 8.53 13.71 0.98
CA ASN A 305 9.45 14.53 1.74
C ASN A 305 8.89 15.95 1.76
N THR A 306 7.90 16.20 2.63
CA THR A 306 7.35 17.55 2.80
C THR A 306 8.40 18.55 3.19
N CYS A 307 9.56 18.09 3.71
CA CYS A 307 10.69 18.89 4.21
C CYS A 307 11.40 19.76 3.15
N GLN A 308 10.77 19.98 1.99
CA GLN A 308 11.21 20.88 0.92
C GLN A 308 10.45 22.21 0.83
N ASN A 309 9.26 22.35 1.41
CA ASN A 309 8.51 23.62 1.41
C ASN A 309 8.44 24.23 2.83
N PRO A 310 9.30 25.22 3.16
CA PRO A 310 9.41 25.79 4.51
C PRO A 310 8.12 26.46 5.01
N GLU A 311 7.30 27.02 4.12
CA GLU A 311 6.04 27.68 4.52
C GLU A 311 5.02 26.67 5.06
N ILE A 312 4.95 25.48 4.46
CA ILE A 312 4.07 24.41 4.95
C ILE A 312 4.51 23.97 6.36
N PHE A 313 5.81 23.93 6.67
CA PHE A 313 6.28 23.62 8.04
C PHE A 313 5.82 24.62 9.05
N LYS A 314 5.99 25.89 8.72
CA LYS A 314 5.66 26.97 9.62
C LYS A 314 4.18 26.94 9.96
N GLU A 315 3.32 26.80 8.95
CA GLU A 315 1.88 26.70 9.14
C GLU A 315 1.47 25.44 9.90
N MET A 316 2.04 24.26 9.58
CA MET A 316 1.76 23.02 10.31
C MET A 316 2.21 23.11 11.77
N ASN A 317 3.43 23.58 12.04
CA ASN A 317 3.96 23.76 13.39
C ASN A 317 3.13 24.76 14.20
N ASN A 318 2.73 25.86 13.57
CA ASN A 318 1.83 26.85 14.19
C ASN A 318 0.47 26.22 14.52
N ALA A 319 -0.11 25.45 13.60
CA ALA A 319 -1.37 24.74 13.85
C ALA A 319 -1.23 23.73 15.00
N PHE A 320 -0.14 22.96 15.02
CA PHE A 320 0.15 22.01 16.08
C PHE A 320 0.35 22.67 17.44
N ALA A 321 0.91 23.89 17.48
CA ALA A 321 1.10 24.64 18.72
C ALA A 321 -0.22 24.94 19.46
N HIS A 322 -1.36 24.95 18.75
CA HIS A 322 -2.68 25.18 19.33
C HIS A 322 -3.31 23.91 19.90
N LEU A 323 -2.70 22.74 19.70
CA LEU A 323 -3.22 21.47 20.20
C LEU A 323 -2.84 21.25 21.67
N PRO A 324 -3.77 20.80 22.52
CA PRO A 324 -3.45 20.39 23.89
C PRO A 324 -2.64 19.07 23.94
N GLN A 325 -2.59 18.32 22.83
CA GLN A 325 -1.84 17.07 22.72
C GLN A 325 -0.36 17.28 22.43
N GLY A 326 0.45 16.31 22.83
CA GLY A 326 1.83 16.19 22.33
C GLY A 326 1.82 15.72 20.88
N VAL A 327 2.47 16.42 19.98
CA VAL A 327 2.54 16.07 18.57
C VAL A 327 3.89 15.42 18.28
N ILE A 328 3.88 14.15 17.88
CA ILE A 328 5.06 13.45 17.42
C ILE A 328 5.04 13.47 15.89
N TRP A 329 6.00 14.17 15.30
CA TRP A 329 6.04 14.41 13.86
C TRP A 329 7.27 13.77 13.22
N LYS A 330 7.05 12.86 12.27
CA LYS A 330 8.12 12.34 11.41
C LYS A 330 8.54 13.37 10.37
N CYS A 331 9.65 14.04 10.60
CA CYS A 331 10.39 14.81 9.58
C CYS A 331 11.88 14.70 9.89
N GLN A 332 12.70 14.78 8.86
CA GLN A 332 14.15 14.76 9.02
C GLN A 332 14.62 16.07 9.65
N CYS A 333 15.27 16.01 10.82
CA CYS A 333 15.74 17.19 11.53
C CYS A 333 16.67 18.08 10.68
N SER A 334 17.42 17.49 9.75
CA SER A 334 18.32 18.21 8.83
C SER A 334 17.60 19.20 7.90
N HIS A 335 16.31 19.01 7.67
CA HIS A 335 15.50 19.85 6.78
C HIS A 335 14.66 20.89 7.53
N TRP A 336 14.77 20.96 8.86
CA TRP A 336 14.03 21.94 9.64
C TRP A 336 14.52 23.37 9.34
N PRO A 337 13.62 24.33 9.01
CA PRO A 337 14.02 25.72 8.80
C PRO A 337 14.66 26.31 10.06
N LYS A 338 15.86 26.88 9.92
CA LYS A 338 16.64 27.41 11.06
C LYS A 338 15.96 28.61 11.75
N ASP A 339 15.08 29.29 11.03
CA ASP A 339 14.32 30.47 11.44
C ASP A 339 12.98 30.14 12.11
N VAL A 340 12.57 28.87 12.13
CA VAL A 340 11.30 28.44 12.74
C VAL A 340 11.57 27.80 14.10
N HIS A 341 11.00 28.39 15.15
CA HIS A 341 11.01 27.79 16.48
C HIS A 341 10.00 26.63 16.55
N LEU A 342 10.48 25.45 16.95
CA LEU A 342 9.64 24.29 17.16
C LEU A 342 8.69 24.54 18.34
N ALA A 343 7.39 24.27 18.14
CA ALA A 343 6.41 24.45 19.20
C ALA A 343 6.69 23.50 20.38
N ALA A 344 6.42 23.95 21.60
CA ALA A 344 6.80 23.24 22.83
C ALA A 344 6.12 21.86 22.97
N ASN A 345 4.93 21.70 22.38
CA ASN A 345 4.19 20.46 22.33
C ASN A 345 4.53 19.60 21.10
N VAL A 346 5.50 19.97 20.27
CA VAL A 346 5.88 19.20 19.07
C VAL A 346 7.26 18.57 19.29
N LYS A 347 7.36 17.27 19.01
CA LYS A 347 8.62 16.51 18.97
C LYS A 347 8.82 15.96 17.56
N ILE A 348 9.93 16.34 16.93
CA ILE A 348 10.33 15.83 15.62
C ILE A 348 11.23 14.62 15.80
N VAL A 349 11.02 13.60 14.98
CA VAL A 349 11.90 12.44 14.90
C VAL A 349 12.15 12.02 13.46
N ASP A 350 13.36 11.54 13.19
CA ASP A 350 13.73 11.04 11.86
C ASP A 350 13.02 9.70 11.55
N TRP A 351 12.77 8.88 12.58
CA TRP A 351 12.14 7.58 12.46
C TRP A 351 11.13 7.32 13.58
N LEU A 352 10.02 6.66 13.24
CA LEU A 352 8.96 6.29 14.18
C LEU A 352 8.74 4.78 14.20
N PRO A 353 8.67 4.15 15.39
CA PRO A 353 8.06 2.83 15.54
C PRO A 353 6.53 2.98 15.45
N GLN A 354 6.05 3.27 14.23
CA GLN A 354 4.67 3.68 13.97
C GLN A 354 3.64 2.63 14.41
N SER A 355 3.87 1.35 14.08
CA SER A 355 3.01 0.25 14.52
C SER A 355 2.96 0.14 16.05
N ASP A 356 4.13 0.22 16.69
CA ASP A 356 4.24 0.04 18.14
C ASP A 356 3.55 1.17 18.90
N LEU A 357 3.68 2.41 18.42
CA LEU A 357 3.01 3.59 19.00
C LEU A 357 1.48 3.55 18.84
N LEU A 358 0.98 2.96 17.76
CA LEU A 358 -0.46 2.88 17.51
C LEU A 358 -1.13 1.78 18.34
N ASP A 359 -0.40 0.71 18.65
CA ASP A 359 -0.93 -0.43 19.41
C ASP A 359 -0.81 -0.25 20.95
N THR A 360 0.18 0.52 21.42
CA THR A 360 0.45 0.72 22.85
C THR A 360 -0.51 1.68 23.58
N SER A 361 -1.47 2.30 22.90
CA SER A 361 -2.47 3.20 23.52
C SER A 361 -3.78 2.44 23.85
N PRO A 362 -4.09 2.15 25.13
CA PRO A 362 -5.32 1.41 25.50
C PRO A 362 -6.60 2.27 25.46
N ARG A 363 -6.50 3.53 25.01
CA ARG A 363 -7.59 4.50 25.12
C ARG A 363 -8.31 4.64 23.78
N GLN A 364 -9.44 3.96 23.70
CA GLN A 364 -10.55 4.07 22.75
C GLN A 364 -10.33 5.07 21.60
N TRP A 365 -9.99 4.52 20.43
CA TRP A 365 -9.90 5.27 19.18
C TRP A 365 -11.32 5.58 18.66
N LEU A 366 -11.66 6.86 18.53
CA LEU A 366 -12.74 7.30 17.65
C LEU A 366 -12.12 7.75 16.33
N PRO A 367 -12.35 7.06 15.21
CA PRO A 367 -11.97 7.61 13.92
C PRO A 367 -12.85 8.82 13.61
N ALA A 368 -12.31 10.03 13.82
CA ALA A 368 -12.87 11.23 13.24
C ALA A 368 -12.50 11.28 11.75
N SER A 369 -13.20 10.51 10.93
CA SER A 369 -13.21 10.73 9.49
C SER A 369 -14.12 11.93 9.18
N PHE A 370 -13.54 13.13 9.05
CA PHE A 370 -14.23 14.24 8.38
C PHE A 370 -13.93 14.20 6.87
N CYS A 371 -14.43 13.14 6.25
CA CYS A 371 -14.94 13.16 4.90
C CYS A 371 -16.37 12.63 5.02
N ALA A 372 -17.31 13.16 4.23
CA ALA A 372 -18.70 12.71 4.21
C ALA A 372 -18.81 11.17 4.31
N PRO A 373 -19.90 10.60 4.86
CA PRO A 373 -20.07 9.18 5.15
C PRO A 373 -20.18 8.34 3.87
N THR A 374 -19.10 8.29 3.11
CA THR A 374 -18.95 7.65 1.82
C THR A 374 -17.65 6.85 1.89
N ARG A 375 -17.76 5.54 1.76
CA ARG A 375 -16.65 4.55 1.75
C ARG A 375 -15.56 4.81 0.69
N SER A 376 -15.56 5.95 0.00
CA SER A 376 -14.76 6.29 -1.17
C SER A 376 -13.62 7.31 -0.94
N ALA A 377 -13.33 7.73 0.29
CA ALA A 377 -12.14 8.54 0.60
C ALA A 377 -10.85 7.69 0.59
N PRO A 378 -9.67 8.24 0.23
CA PRO A 378 -8.44 7.45 0.11
C PRO A 378 -7.97 6.88 1.47
N HIS A 379 -7.98 5.56 1.55
CA HIS A 379 -7.84 4.74 2.77
C HIS A 379 -6.40 4.49 3.21
N SER A 380 -5.51 5.49 3.12
CA SER A 380 -4.12 5.32 3.57
C SER A 380 -3.92 5.50 5.08
N GLY A 381 -5.00 5.68 5.86
CA GLY A 381 -4.99 5.95 7.31
C GLY A 381 -4.95 4.74 8.25
N TRP A 382 -5.10 3.51 7.76
CA TRP A 382 -5.45 2.37 8.63
C TRP A 382 -4.38 1.26 8.68
N TRP A 383 -3.12 1.61 8.38
CA TRP A 383 -2.00 0.65 8.34
C TRP A 383 -1.40 0.31 9.72
N ALA A 384 -2.20 0.37 10.79
CA ALA A 384 -1.88 -0.25 12.07
C ALA A 384 -3.01 -1.20 12.46
N GLY A 385 -2.63 -2.44 12.74
CA GLY A 385 -3.51 -3.58 12.93
C GLY A 385 -4.61 -3.30 13.94
N LEU A 386 -5.86 -3.49 13.49
CA LEU A 386 -7.01 -3.72 14.36
C LEU A 386 -7.85 -4.82 13.71
N THR A 387 -7.43 -6.06 13.87
CA THR A 387 -8.35 -7.20 13.77
C THR A 387 -9.15 -7.25 15.07
N THR A 388 -10.43 -6.87 15.02
CA THR A 388 -11.30 -7.09 16.17
C THR A 388 -11.56 -8.58 16.31
N SER A 389 -11.02 -9.20 17.37
CA SER A 389 -11.41 -10.55 17.76
C SER A 389 -12.90 -10.54 18.10
N SER A 390 -13.74 -11.13 17.26
CA SER A 390 -15.16 -11.31 17.56
C SER A 390 -15.31 -12.40 18.63
N ARG A 391 -15.61 -11.99 19.87
CA ARG A 391 -16.27 -12.89 20.84
C ARG A 391 -17.78 -12.80 20.60
N GLN A 392 -18.31 -13.91 20.10
CA GLN A 392 -19.70 -14.37 20.07
C GLN A 392 -20.83 -13.40 20.50
N GLY A 393 -21.79 -13.26 19.57
CA GLY A 393 -23.22 -13.32 19.90
C GLY A 393 -23.88 -12.01 20.34
N GLY A 394 -24.57 -11.35 19.41
CA GLY A 394 -25.55 -10.31 19.74
C GLY A 394 -25.96 -9.49 18.52
N GLN A 395 -27.16 -9.74 18.02
CA GLN A 395 -27.83 -8.85 17.06
C GLN A 395 -28.03 -7.47 17.71
N CYS A 396 -27.62 -6.40 17.02
CA CYS A 396 -28.08 -5.04 17.35
C CYS A 396 -28.96 -4.53 16.21
N THR A 397 -30.26 -4.74 16.36
CA THR A 397 -31.31 -4.01 15.66
C THR A 397 -31.33 -2.55 16.13
N SER A 398 -31.57 -1.64 15.20
CA SER A 398 -31.80 -0.22 15.45
C SER A 398 -33.00 0.02 16.37
N SER A 399 -32.78 0.67 17.51
CA SER A 399 -33.86 1.35 18.25
C SER A 399 -33.31 2.54 19.01
N LEU A 400 -33.92 3.71 18.76
CA LEU A 400 -33.80 4.91 19.57
C LEU A 400 -34.11 4.59 21.04
N MET A 401 -33.28 5.07 21.95
CA MET A 401 -33.70 5.34 23.33
C MET A 401 -32.99 6.59 23.87
N SER A 402 -33.81 7.61 24.12
CA SER A 402 -33.56 8.65 25.09
C SER A 402 -33.64 8.07 26.50
N SER A 403 -32.66 8.38 27.37
CA SER A 403 -32.90 8.78 28.76
C SER A 403 -31.60 8.91 29.55
N SER A 404 -31.63 9.89 30.43
CA SER A 404 -30.65 10.34 31.40
C SER A 404 -30.40 9.35 32.54
N SER A 405 -29.12 9.13 32.92
CA SER A 405 -28.67 8.96 34.31
C SER A 405 -27.15 9.21 34.42
N PRO A 406 -26.64 9.77 35.54
CA PRO A 406 -25.31 10.34 35.66
C PRO A 406 -24.30 9.38 36.31
N GLY A 407 -23.03 9.49 35.91
CA GLY A 407 -21.92 8.92 36.70
C GLY A 407 -21.09 7.83 36.02
N MET A 408 -20.54 8.11 34.84
CA MET A 408 -19.28 7.51 34.35
C MET A 408 -18.60 8.58 33.48
N SER A 409 -17.49 9.15 33.95
CA SER A 409 -16.66 10.05 33.15
C SER A 409 -15.86 9.23 32.13
N SER A 410 -16.47 8.89 31.01
CA SER A 410 -15.76 8.37 29.84
C SER A 410 -15.21 9.57 29.05
N THR A 411 -13.99 10.00 29.37
CA THR A 411 -13.25 10.96 28.54
C THR A 411 -12.74 10.25 27.29
N CYS A 412 -13.40 10.49 26.14
CA CYS A 412 -12.89 10.13 24.82
C CYS A 412 -11.74 11.08 24.46
N SER A 413 -10.52 10.56 24.29
CA SER A 413 -9.41 11.31 23.70
C SER A 413 -9.48 11.15 22.17
N THR A 414 -9.65 12.27 21.45
CA THR A 414 -9.71 12.29 19.98
C THR A 414 -8.31 12.17 19.39
N PHE A 415 -8.06 11.12 18.62
CA PHE A 415 -6.84 10.97 17.83
C PHE A 415 -7.09 11.41 16.38
N LEU A 416 -6.27 12.32 15.87
CA LEU A 416 -6.25 12.72 14.47
C LEU A 416 -5.05 12.03 13.79
N TYR A 417 -5.33 11.20 12.79
CA TYR A 417 -4.33 10.46 12.05
C TYR A 417 -4.32 10.91 10.59
N PHE A 418 -3.16 11.35 10.11
CA PHE A 418 -2.90 11.60 8.69
C PHE A 418 -1.86 10.59 8.24
N CYS A 419 -2.20 9.76 7.25
CA CYS A 419 -1.22 8.88 6.62
C CYS A 419 -1.44 8.86 5.11
N TRP A 420 -0.35 9.09 4.39
CA TRP A 420 -0.25 9.21 2.95
C TRP A 420 0.61 8.04 2.44
N GLY A 421 -0.03 6.92 2.17
CA GLY A 421 0.65 5.61 2.06
C GLY A 421 0.94 5.14 0.64
N SER A 422 0.29 5.70 -0.39
CA SER A 422 0.45 5.22 -1.76
C SER A 422 0.25 6.30 -2.82
N LEU A 423 0.96 6.16 -3.94
CA LEU A 423 0.85 7.01 -5.14
C LEU A 423 -0.60 7.14 -5.64
N TRP A 424 -1.38 6.07 -5.45
CA TRP A 424 -2.79 5.97 -5.83
C TRP A 424 -3.73 6.66 -4.83
N GLY A 425 -3.36 6.73 -3.54
CA GLY A 425 -4.09 7.48 -2.51
C GLY A 425 -3.90 9.00 -2.60
N LEU A 426 -2.76 9.45 -3.12
CA LEU A 426 -2.40 10.87 -3.27
C LEU A 426 -3.33 11.64 -4.24
N TYR A 427 -3.88 10.97 -5.24
CA TYR A 427 -4.78 11.59 -6.24
C TYR A 427 -6.18 11.95 -5.71
N GLY A 428 -6.55 11.54 -4.48
CA GLY A 428 -7.90 11.73 -3.93
C GLY A 428 -8.06 12.82 -2.87
N PHE A 429 -6.99 13.51 -2.46
CA PHE A 429 -7.03 14.31 -1.21
C PHE A 429 -7.08 15.84 -1.40
N VAL A 430 -6.63 16.39 -2.53
CA VAL A 430 -6.40 17.85 -2.64
C VAL A 430 -7.70 18.67 -2.68
N GLY A 431 -8.84 18.07 -3.02
CA GLY A 431 -10.14 18.76 -2.98
C GLY A 431 -10.68 19.02 -1.57
N SER A 432 -10.33 18.20 -0.57
CA SER A 432 -10.95 18.26 0.75
C SER A 432 -10.23 19.20 1.74
N CYS A 433 -8.92 19.42 1.56
CA CYS A 433 -8.14 20.29 2.45
C CYS A 433 -8.45 21.79 2.28
N TRP A 434 -8.82 22.23 1.07
CA TRP A 434 -9.13 23.64 0.81
C TRP A 434 -10.42 24.11 1.49
N ALA A 435 -11.38 23.20 1.73
CA ALA A 435 -12.61 23.48 2.47
C ALA A 435 -12.38 23.71 3.97
N TRP A 436 -11.31 23.14 4.54
CA TRP A 436 -10.99 23.31 5.96
C TRP A 436 -10.28 24.63 6.25
N LEU A 437 -9.36 25.04 5.36
CA LEU A 437 -8.61 26.30 5.50
C LEU A 437 -9.45 27.57 5.25
N SER A 438 -10.64 27.44 4.66
CA SER A 438 -11.50 28.58 4.28
C SER A 438 -12.65 28.89 5.27
N GLY A 439 -12.68 28.25 6.45
CA GLY A 439 -13.47 28.74 7.58
C GLY A 439 -14.99 28.76 7.40
N GLY A 440 -15.57 27.73 6.76
CA GLY A 440 -17.02 27.64 6.54
C GLY A 440 -17.64 26.34 7.07
N CYS A 441 -17.82 26.20 8.38
CA CYS A 441 -18.78 25.23 8.92
C CYS A 441 -20.21 25.77 8.70
N VAL A 442 -20.81 25.51 7.54
CA VAL A 442 -22.26 25.64 7.37
C VAL A 442 -22.85 24.25 7.58
N GLY A 443 -23.42 24.02 8.75
CA GLY A 443 -24.20 22.81 9.03
C GLY A 443 -25.49 22.79 8.20
N PRO A 444 -26.06 21.61 7.93
CA PRO A 444 -27.36 21.53 7.29
C PRO A 444 -28.43 22.01 8.28
N GLU A 445 -29.12 23.11 7.95
CA GLU A 445 -30.45 23.38 8.50
C GLU A 445 -31.44 22.31 8.01
N ARG A 446 -32.45 22.07 8.86
CA ARG A 446 -33.36 20.91 8.90
C ARG A 446 -34.14 20.63 7.61
#